data_AF-A0A8K0DD39-F1
#
_entry.id   AF-A0A8K0DD39-F1
#
_cell.length_a   1.000
_cell.length_b   1.000
_cell.length_c   1.000
_cell.angle_alpha   90.00
_cell.angle_beta   90.00
_cell.angle_gamma   90.00
#
_symmetry.space_group_name_H-M   'P 1'
#
loop_
_entity.id
_entity.type
_entity.pdbx_description
1 polymer ?
#
loop_
_entity_poly.entity_id
_entity_poly.type
_entity_poly.pdbx_seq_one_letter_code
_entity_poly.pdbx_strand_id
1 'polypeptide(L)'
;MLEEVLQILNLDDLTVDRIYVEPPESHSVTDEESGDEEDSGDVNHLPSRQLVAPAEIVLSDNNRIGGTEDNAEISQENIEEYVAYVSSPKIYSDFSWIKEDLCVSNSTFTTPDYSEFVNKAVIEIFDLFFDDEVIQFLIEPSKIYA
;
A
#
# COMPACT_ATOMS: atom_id res chain seq x y z
N MET A 1 -10.82 -7.29 -10.51
CA MET A 1 -9.48 -6.82 -10.07
C MET A 1 -9.31 -7.04 -8.57
N LEU A 2 -8.08 -7.16 -8.05
CA LEU A 2 -7.82 -7.40 -6.61
C LEU A 2 -8.51 -6.37 -5.71
N GLU A 3 -8.47 -5.08 -6.07
CA GLU A 3 -9.13 -4.02 -5.31
C GLU A 3 -10.63 -4.28 -5.12
N GLU A 4 -11.32 -4.72 -6.18
CA GLU A 4 -12.74 -5.05 -6.14
C GLU A 4 -12.99 -6.25 -5.23
N VAL A 5 -12.11 -7.26 -5.29
CA VAL A 5 -12.19 -8.45 -4.41
C VAL A 5 -12.05 -8.07 -2.94
N LEU A 6 -11.11 -7.18 -2.60
CA LEU A 6 -10.92 -6.71 -1.23
C LEU A 6 -12.13 -5.92 -0.72
N GLN A 7 -12.76 -5.11 -1.58
CA GLN A 7 -13.99 -4.40 -1.23
C GLN A 7 -15.15 -5.36 -0.94
N ILE A 8 -15.27 -6.43 -1.72
CA ILE A 8 -16.28 -7.49 -1.52
C ILE A 8 -16.08 -8.19 -0.16
N LEU A 9 -14.84 -8.46 0.23
CA LEU A 9 -14.53 -9.15 1.51
C LEU A 9 -14.88 -8.33 2.76
N ASN A 10 -14.97 -7.01 2.63
CA ASN A 10 -15.37 -6.14 3.75
C ASN A 10 -16.88 -6.16 4.01
N LEU A 11 -17.66 -6.95 3.26
CA LEU A 11 -19.08 -7.15 3.48
C LEU A 11 -19.30 -8.29 4.47
N ASP A 12 -20.02 -8.03 5.56
CA ASP A 12 -20.29 -9.00 6.65
C ASP A 12 -21.15 -10.21 6.21
N ASP A 13 -21.80 -10.15 5.04
CA ASP A 13 -22.78 -11.15 4.59
C ASP A 13 -22.22 -12.20 3.60
N LEU A 14 -20.94 -12.14 3.23
CA LEU A 14 -20.36 -13.04 2.23
C LEU A 14 -19.46 -14.13 2.84
N THR A 15 -19.76 -15.40 2.55
CA THR A 15 -18.98 -16.56 3.02
C THR A 15 -17.97 -17.03 1.98
N VAL A 16 -16.77 -16.45 2.03
CA VAL A 16 -15.68 -16.75 1.10
C VAL A 16 -14.85 -17.95 1.57
N ASP A 17 -14.60 -18.91 0.68
CA ASP A 17 -13.73 -20.08 0.93
C ASP A 17 -12.28 -19.79 0.51
N ARG A 18 -12.07 -19.26 -0.71
CA ARG A 18 -10.73 -18.96 -1.25
C ARG A 18 -10.71 -17.72 -2.13
N ILE A 19 -9.53 -17.11 -2.23
CA ILE A 19 -9.23 -16.01 -3.16
C ILE A 19 -8.02 -16.43 -3.99
N TYR A 20 -8.11 -16.27 -5.31
CA TYR A 20 -7.01 -16.45 -6.23
C TYR A 20 -6.59 -15.09 -6.80
N VAL A 21 -5.30 -14.85 -6.88
CA VAL A 21 -4.72 -13.63 -7.45
C VAL A 21 -3.71 -14.04 -8.49
N GLU A 22 -3.87 -13.55 -9.72
CA GLU A 22 -2.91 -13.76 -10.78
C GLU A 22 -1.75 -12.77 -10.64
N PRO A 23 -0.53 -13.12 -11.08
CA PRO A 23 0.55 -12.16 -11.17
C PRO A 23 0.14 -10.94 -12.03
N PRO A 24 0.48 -9.71 -11.62
CA PRO A 24 0.21 -8.54 -12.44
C PRO A 24 0.98 -8.60 -13.76
N GLU A 25 0.43 -7.98 -14.81
CA GLU A 25 1.05 -7.92 -16.13
C GLU A 25 2.49 -7.38 -16.08
N SER A 26 3.40 -8.07 -16.78
CA SER A 26 4.81 -7.69 -16.79
C SER A 26 5.00 -6.40 -17.58
N HIS A 27 5.39 -5.31 -16.92
CA HIS A 27 5.84 -4.12 -17.62
C HIS A 27 7.33 -4.27 -17.95
N SER A 28 7.65 -4.42 -19.23
CA SER A 28 9.05 -4.47 -19.66
C SER A 28 9.69 -3.08 -19.55
N VAL A 29 10.40 -2.88 -18.45
CA VAL A 29 11.52 -1.93 -18.26
C VAL A 29 11.22 -0.45 -18.54
N THR A 30 10.95 0.30 -17.47
CA THR A 30 11.61 1.60 -17.26
C THR A 30 12.33 1.51 -15.91
N ASP A 31 13.59 1.95 -15.86
CA ASP A 31 14.41 2.05 -14.65
C ASP A 31 13.90 3.14 -13.68
N GLU A 32 12.84 3.86 -14.07
CA GLU A 32 12.25 4.98 -13.36
C GLU A 32 11.50 4.61 -12.08
N GLU A 33 11.32 3.32 -11.77
CA GLU A 33 10.69 2.87 -10.52
C GLU A 33 11.71 2.31 -9.52
N SER A 34 13.01 2.58 -9.71
CA SER A 34 14.04 2.37 -8.69
C SER A 34 13.99 3.41 -7.57
N GLY A 35 12.89 4.17 -7.48
CA GLY A 35 12.61 5.07 -6.38
C GLY A 35 12.39 4.25 -5.12
N ASP A 36 12.91 4.78 -4.02
CA ASP A 36 12.75 4.25 -2.68
C ASP A 36 11.27 4.30 -2.27
N GLU A 37 10.48 3.35 -2.76
CA GLU A 37 9.21 3.02 -2.12
C GLU A 37 9.57 2.35 -0.78
N GLU A 38 9.94 3.20 0.20
CA GLU A 38 10.00 2.87 1.63
C GLU A 38 8.58 2.53 2.15
N ASP A 39 7.93 1.56 1.53
CA ASP A 39 6.93 0.69 2.18
C ASP A 39 6.81 -0.60 1.35
N SER A 40 7.93 -1.31 1.21
CA SER A 40 7.96 -2.64 0.59
C SER A 40 7.20 -3.64 1.45
N GLY A 41 5.87 -3.69 1.29
CA GLY A 41 5.06 -4.83 1.68
C GLY A 41 4.19 -4.69 2.94
N ASP A 42 3.74 -3.49 3.32
CA ASP A 42 2.56 -3.41 4.19
C ASP A 42 1.36 -3.98 3.42
N VAL A 43 0.68 -4.96 4.04
CA VAL A 43 -0.54 -5.59 3.49
C VAL A 43 -1.64 -4.55 3.26
N ASN A 44 -1.56 -3.41 3.97
CA ASN A 44 -2.47 -2.28 3.80
C ASN A 44 -2.05 -1.29 2.71
N HIS A 45 -0.82 -1.39 2.18
CA HIS A 45 -0.28 -0.49 1.15
C HIS A 45 0.27 -1.30 -0.03
N LEU A 46 -0.63 -2.02 -0.70
CA LEU A 46 -0.28 -2.72 -1.93
C LEU A 46 -0.01 -1.71 -3.07
N PRO A 47 1.05 -1.91 -3.86
CA PRO A 47 1.32 -1.07 -5.01
C PRO A 47 0.16 -1.12 -6.00
N SER A 48 -0.06 -0.02 -6.71
CA SER A 48 -1.19 0.13 -7.66
C SER A 48 -1.26 -1.04 -8.65
N ARG A 49 -0.13 -1.59 -9.06
CA ARG A 49 -0.07 -2.74 -9.99
C ARG A 49 -0.62 -4.03 -9.38
N GLN A 50 -0.41 -4.25 -8.08
CA GLN A 50 -0.98 -5.39 -7.38
C GLN A 50 -2.48 -5.21 -7.15
N LEU A 51 -2.95 -3.99 -6.85
CA LEU A 51 -4.38 -3.69 -6.73
C LEU A 51 -5.15 -3.91 -8.05
N VAL A 52 -4.48 -3.68 -9.18
CA VAL A 52 -5.00 -3.85 -10.54
C VAL A 52 -4.75 -5.28 -11.07
N ALA A 53 -4.17 -6.18 -10.28
CA ALA A 53 -3.97 -7.56 -10.70
C ALA A 53 -5.31 -8.30 -10.89
N PRO A 54 -5.42 -9.22 -11.86
CA PRO A 54 -6.58 -10.09 -11.98
C PRO A 54 -6.73 -10.96 -10.71
N ALA A 55 -7.96 -11.09 -10.22
CA ALA A 55 -8.24 -11.84 -9.01
C ALA A 55 -9.67 -12.43 -9.06
N GLU A 56 -9.84 -13.60 -8.47
CA GLU A 56 -11.08 -14.39 -8.45
C GLU A 56 -11.42 -14.82 -7.02
N ILE A 57 -12.71 -14.75 -6.66
CA ILE A 57 -13.23 -15.26 -5.38
C ILE A 57 -13.94 -16.59 -5.60
N VAL A 58 -13.68 -17.56 -4.72
CA VAL A 58 -14.47 -18.78 -4.59
C VAL A 58 -15.28 -18.74 -3.30
N LEU A 59 -16.60 -18.77 -3.47
CA LEU A 59 -17.58 -18.81 -2.40
C LEU A 59 -17.73 -20.23 -1.84
N SER A 60 -18.32 -20.34 -0.65
CA SER A 60 -18.56 -21.63 0.03
C SER A 60 -19.51 -22.57 -0.74
N ASP A 61 -20.34 -22.02 -1.62
CA ASP A 61 -21.20 -22.74 -2.56
C ASP A 61 -20.49 -23.12 -3.87
N ASN A 62 -19.17 -22.90 -3.94
CA ASN A 62 -18.30 -23.15 -5.08
C ASN A 62 -18.59 -22.25 -6.31
N ASN A 63 -19.31 -21.15 -6.11
CA ASN A 63 -19.49 -20.10 -7.11
C ASN A 63 -18.24 -19.22 -7.22
N ARG A 64 -18.01 -18.69 -8.42
CA ARG A 64 -16.80 -17.95 -8.80
C ARG A 64 -17.16 -16.55 -9.26
N ILE A 65 -16.41 -15.55 -8.79
CA ILE A 65 -16.62 -14.13 -9.14
C ILE A 65 -15.28 -13.53 -9.60
N GLY A 66 -15.26 -12.92 -10.78
CA GLY A 66 -14.15 -12.08 -11.26
C GLY A 66 -13.11 -12.77 -12.16
N GLY A 67 -13.32 -14.02 -12.59
CA GLY A 67 -12.45 -14.74 -13.52
C GLY A 67 -12.79 -14.49 -15.01
N THR A 68 -11.87 -14.79 -15.93
CA THR A 68 -12.07 -14.65 -17.39
C THR A 68 -13.08 -15.64 -18.00
N GLU A 69 -13.51 -16.64 -17.25
CA GLU A 69 -14.49 -17.64 -17.65
C GLU A 69 -15.70 -17.62 -16.70
N ASP A 70 -16.54 -16.60 -16.83
CA ASP A 70 -17.82 -16.51 -16.13
C ASP A 70 -18.73 -17.68 -16.54
N ASN A 71 -18.76 -18.75 -15.74
CA ASN A 71 -19.72 -19.84 -15.88
C ASN A 71 -20.84 -19.69 -14.84
N ALA A 72 -22.00 -19.30 -15.35
CA ALA A 72 -23.35 -19.58 -14.85
C ALA A 72 -23.94 -18.74 -13.70
N GLU A 73 -25.09 -18.13 -14.02
CA GLU A 73 -26.31 -17.95 -13.21
C GLU A 73 -26.13 -17.78 -11.71
N ILE A 74 -25.63 -16.61 -11.33
CA ILE A 74 -25.72 -16.11 -9.96
C ILE A 74 -27.15 -15.58 -9.77
N SER A 75 -27.83 -15.98 -8.70
CA SER A 75 -29.16 -15.46 -8.33
C SER A 75 -29.12 -13.92 -8.34
N GLN A 76 -29.86 -13.33 -9.28
CA GLN A 76 -29.78 -11.92 -9.69
C GLN A 76 -29.93 -10.90 -8.55
N GLU A 77 -30.56 -11.28 -7.45
CA GLU A 77 -30.97 -10.35 -6.39
C GLU A 77 -29.79 -9.79 -5.57
N ASN A 78 -28.69 -10.53 -5.39
CA ASN A 78 -27.55 -10.07 -4.58
C ASN A 78 -26.48 -9.33 -5.41
N ILE A 79 -26.51 -9.44 -6.74
CA ILE A 79 -25.57 -8.75 -7.65
C ILE A 79 -26.15 -7.43 -8.15
N GLU A 80 -27.47 -7.31 -8.31
CA GLU A 80 -28.11 -6.07 -8.78
C GLU A 80 -27.93 -4.89 -7.80
N GLU A 81 -27.96 -5.16 -6.50
CA GLU A 81 -27.61 -4.16 -5.47
C GLU A 81 -26.12 -3.80 -5.49
N TYR A 82 -25.26 -4.77 -5.84
CA TYR A 82 -23.81 -4.62 -5.92
C TYR A 82 -23.35 -3.80 -7.14
N VAL A 83 -23.89 -4.05 -8.35
CA VAL A 83 -23.57 -3.22 -9.54
C VAL A 83 -24.06 -1.78 -9.37
N ALA A 84 -25.14 -1.57 -8.62
CA ALA A 84 -25.62 -0.23 -8.27
C ALA A 84 -24.65 0.49 -7.31
N TYR A 85 -24.12 -0.20 -6.30
CA TYR A 85 -23.15 0.34 -5.34
C TYR A 85 -21.80 0.69 -5.99
N VAL A 86 -21.27 -0.20 -6.83
CA VAL A 86 -19.98 0.00 -7.54
C VAL A 86 -20.10 1.06 -8.65
N SER A 87 -21.30 1.25 -9.22
CA SER A 87 -21.59 2.32 -10.19
C SER A 87 -21.89 3.68 -9.56
N SER A 88 -21.87 3.80 -8.24
CA SER A 88 -22.11 5.07 -7.57
C SER A 88 -21.14 6.13 -8.13
N PRO A 89 -21.64 7.31 -8.55
CA PRO A 89 -20.81 8.29 -9.20
C PRO A 89 -19.71 8.70 -8.23
N LYS A 90 -18.46 8.34 -8.56
CA LYS A 90 -17.27 8.80 -7.86
C LYS A 90 -17.41 10.31 -7.69
N ILE A 91 -17.49 10.77 -6.44
CA ILE A 91 -17.48 12.20 -6.12
C ILE A 91 -16.06 12.67 -6.41
N TYR A 92 -15.80 12.98 -7.67
CA TYR A 92 -14.64 13.75 -8.04
C TYR A 92 -14.89 15.12 -7.43
N SER A 93 -14.08 15.49 -6.44
CA SER A 93 -13.95 16.90 -6.12
C SER A 93 -13.51 17.58 -7.42
N ASP A 94 -14.23 18.61 -7.86
CA ASP A 94 -13.85 19.41 -9.02
C ASP A 94 -12.52 20.12 -8.69
N PHE A 95 -11.42 19.42 -8.94
CA PHE A 95 -10.10 20.00 -8.89
C PHE A 95 -9.91 20.80 -10.16
N SER A 96 -9.88 22.12 -10.04
CA SER A 96 -9.37 22.97 -11.11
C SER A 96 -7.85 23.06 -10.97
N TRP A 97 -7.14 22.75 -12.04
CA TRP A 97 -5.72 23.00 -12.12
C TRP A 97 -5.48 24.51 -12.04
N ILE A 98 -4.85 24.96 -10.96
CA ILE A 98 -4.40 26.35 -10.83
C ILE A 98 -3.06 26.44 -11.55
N LYS A 99 -3.02 27.18 -12.67
CA LYS A 99 -1.77 27.51 -13.37
C LYS A 99 -1.13 28.73 -12.71
N GLU A 100 -0.67 28.54 -11.50
CA GLU A 100 0.07 29.54 -10.73
C GLU A 100 1.37 28.92 -10.25
N ASP A 101 2.41 29.73 -10.13
CA ASP A 101 3.67 29.28 -9.56
C ASP A 101 3.47 29.05 -8.07
N LEU A 102 3.91 27.90 -7.56
CA LEU A 102 3.86 27.61 -6.14
C LEU A 102 4.72 28.66 -5.42
N CYS A 103 4.05 29.60 -4.75
CA CYS A 103 4.74 30.63 -3.99
C CYS A 103 5.39 29.94 -2.79
N VAL A 104 6.72 29.83 -2.81
CA VAL A 104 7.48 29.36 -1.65
C VAL A 104 7.15 30.31 -0.50
N SER A 105 6.33 29.85 0.45
CA SER A 105 6.20 30.54 1.72
C SER A 105 7.62 30.67 2.26
N ASN A 106 8.05 31.90 2.59
CA ASN A 106 9.36 32.17 3.18
C ASN A 106 9.50 31.58 4.60
N SER A 107 8.96 30.38 4.86
CA SER A 107 9.26 29.59 6.04
C SER A 107 10.72 29.15 5.94
N THR A 108 11.59 30.07 6.29
CA THR A 108 12.98 29.75 6.61
C THR A 108 12.95 28.68 7.68
N PHE A 109 13.61 27.56 7.43
CA PHE A 109 13.84 26.56 8.47
C PHE A 109 14.45 27.26 9.68
N THR A 110 13.94 26.97 10.88
CA THR A 110 14.55 27.46 12.11
C THR A 110 16.00 26.98 12.15
N THR A 111 16.93 27.88 12.46
CA THR A 111 18.33 27.50 12.63
C THR A 111 18.42 26.46 13.75
N PRO A 112 18.96 25.27 13.50
CA PRO A 112 19.14 24.27 14.54
C PRO A 112 20.11 24.78 15.60
N ASP A 113 19.78 24.52 16.88
CA ASP A 113 20.64 24.86 18.01
C ASP A 113 21.58 23.68 18.30
N TYR A 114 22.88 23.90 18.13
CA TYR A 114 23.92 22.89 18.40
C TYR A 114 24.62 23.12 19.75
N SER A 115 24.16 24.07 20.57
CA SER A 115 24.81 24.45 21.83
C SER A 115 25.03 23.26 22.77
N GLU A 116 24.15 22.27 22.73
CA GLU A 116 24.22 21.03 23.52
C GLU A 116 25.38 20.11 23.14
N PHE A 117 25.89 20.21 21.91
CA PHE A 117 26.94 19.34 21.36
C PHE A 117 28.34 19.97 21.39
N VAL A 118 28.44 21.29 21.65
CA VAL A 118 29.71 22.03 21.60
C VAL A 118 30.76 21.48 22.57
N ASN A 119 30.32 21.00 23.73
CA ASN A 119 31.21 20.49 24.78
C ASN A 119 31.32 18.96 24.81
N LYS A 120 30.71 18.26 23.84
CA LYS A 120 30.74 16.79 23.77
C LYS A 120 31.92 16.31 22.95
N ALA A 121 32.54 15.22 23.39
CA ALA A 121 33.53 14.53 22.59
C ALA A 121 32.86 13.79 21.43
N VAL A 122 33.60 13.55 20.34
CA VAL A 122 33.11 12.82 19.16
C VAL A 122 32.55 11.45 19.54
N ILE A 123 33.16 10.78 20.53
CA ILE A 123 32.67 9.49 21.04
C ILE A 123 31.32 9.63 21.74
N GLU A 124 31.11 10.69 22.51
CA GLU A 124 29.83 10.91 23.20
C GLU A 124 28.71 11.23 22.20
N ILE A 125 29.04 11.90 21.10
CA ILE A 125 28.12 12.14 19.99
C ILE A 125 27.80 10.83 19.26
N PHE A 126 28.79 9.93 19.13
CA PHE A 126 28.57 8.61 18.56
C PHE A 126 27.66 7.76 19.46
N ASP A 127 27.89 7.75 20.77
CA ASP A 127 27.08 7.01 21.75
C ASP A 127 25.63 7.54 21.83
N LEU A 128 25.39 8.81 21.50
CA LEU A 128 24.05 9.39 21.36
C LEU A 128 23.24 8.78 20.21
N PHE A 129 23.91 8.28 19.17
CA PHE A 129 23.27 7.71 17.98
C PHE A 129 23.30 6.18 17.97
N PHE A 130 24.37 5.57 18.46
CA PHE A 130 24.53 4.12 18.60
C PHE A 130 24.56 3.76 20.08
N ASP A 131 23.39 3.76 20.71
CA ASP A 131 23.26 3.29 22.08
C ASP A 131 23.31 1.74 22.16
N ASP A 132 23.32 1.23 23.39
CA ASP A 132 23.37 -0.21 23.64
C ASP A 132 22.18 -0.96 23.03
N GLU A 133 21.01 -0.30 22.89
CA GLU A 133 19.81 -0.89 22.28
C GLU A 133 19.99 -1.08 20.77
N VAL A 134 20.43 -0.05 20.06
CA VAL A 134 20.74 -0.13 18.62
C VAL A 134 21.84 -1.15 18.36
N ILE A 135 22.88 -1.17 19.19
CA ILE A 135 23.97 -2.15 19.07
C ILE A 135 23.45 -3.57 19.29
N GLN A 136 22.61 -3.78 20.30
CA GLN A 136 22.00 -5.09 20.56
C GLN A 136 21.09 -5.52 19.39
N PHE A 137 20.30 -4.60 18.86
CA PHE A 137 19.43 -4.83 17.70
C PHE A 137 20.22 -5.27 16.47
N LEU A 138 21.44 -4.77 16.26
CA LEU A 138 22.30 -5.21 15.16
C LEU A 138 22.94 -6.59 15.43
N ILE A 139 23.24 -6.90 16.69
CA ILE A 139 23.90 -8.15 17.08
C ILE A 139 22.96 -9.36 16.97
N GLU A 140 21.70 -9.23 17.39
CA GLU A 140 20.72 -10.33 17.36
C GLU A 140 20.55 -10.99 15.99
N PRO A 141 20.25 -10.24 14.90
CA PRO A 141 20.17 -10.82 13.56
C PRO A 141 21.54 -11.28 13.06
N SER A 142 22.63 -10.56 13.37
CA SER A 142 23.97 -10.96 12.96
C SER A 142 24.36 -12.35 13.49
N LYS A 143 23.93 -12.73 14.70
CA LYS A 143 24.15 -14.08 15.26
C LYS A 143 23.35 -15.18 14.56
N ILE A 144 22.21 -14.83 13.97
CA ILE A 144 21.32 -15.79 13.30
C ILE A 144 21.82 -16.06 11.87
N TYR A 145 22.37 -15.04 11.21
CA TYR A 145 22.69 -15.07 9.79
C TYR A 145 24.20 -15.10 9.44
N ALA A 146 25.11 -15.03 10.42
CA ALA A 146 26.56 -15.18 10.23
C ALA A 146 27.05 -16.61 10.49
#